data_AF-A0A7K2EAN2-F1
#
_entry.id   AF-A0A7K2EAN2-F1
#
_cell.length_a   1.000
_cell.length_b   1.000
_cell.length_c   1.000
_cell.angle_alpha   90.00
_cell.angle_beta   90.00
_cell.angle_gamma   90.00
#
_symmetry.space_group_name_H-M   'P 1'
#
loop_
_entity.id
_entity.type
_entity.pdbx_description
1 polymer ?
#
loop_
_entity_poly.entity_id
_entity_poly.type
_entity_poly.pdbx_seq_one_letter_code
_entity_poly.pdbx_strand_id
1 'polypeptide(L)' 'MKLQPGDPAPDFRLRNQDGEEVSLEDFAGRRVALFFYPKAMTPG' A
#
# COMPACT_ATOMS: atom_id res chain seq x y z
N MET A 1 -15.90 3.94 -4.94
CA MET A 1 -15.83 3.00 -6.07
C MET A 1 -14.92 1.85 -5.66
N LYS A 2 -15.23 0.60 -6.01
CA LYS A 2 -14.42 -0.58 -5.62
C LYS A 2 -13.47 -0.93 -6.77
N LEU A 3 -12.20 -1.22 -6.47
CA LEU A 3 -11.21 -1.65 -7.47
C LEU A 3 -11.59 -3.00 -8.06
N GLN A 4 -11.37 -3.14 -9.36
CA GLN A 4 -11.58 -4.35 -10.14
C GLN A 4 -10.25 -4.84 -10.76
N PRO A 5 -10.13 -6.13 -11.11
CA PRO A 5 -8.96 -6.61 -11.82
C PRO A 5 -8.74 -5.85 -13.13
N GLY A 6 -7.50 -5.38 -13.34
CA GLY A 6 -7.12 -4.59 -14.51
C GLY A 6 -7.19 -3.08 -14.30
N ASP A 7 -7.84 -2.61 -13.23
CA ASP A 7 -7.79 -1.19 -12.87
C ASP A 7 -6.34 -0.80 -12.52
N PRO A 8 -5.87 0.38 -12.96
CA PRO A 8 -4.65 0.97 -12.42
C PRO A 8 -4.75 1.09 -10.90
N ALA A 9 -3.69 0.73 -10.20
CA ALA A 9 -3.61 0.98 -8.77
C ALA A 9 -3.70 2.50 -8.52
N PRO A 10 -4.54 2.98 -7.59
CA PRO A 10 -4.62 4.39 -7.27
C PRO A 10 -3.30 4.90 -6.70
N ASP A 11 -2.97 6.14 -7.03
CA ASP A 11 -1.86 6.81 -6.39
C ASP A 11 -2.13 6.96 -4.89
N PHE A 12 -1.10 6.74 -4.09
CA PHE A 12 -1.10 7.03 -2.68
C PHE A 12 0.24 7.62 -2.28
N ARG A 13 0.19 8.43 -1.22
CA ARG A 13 1.36 8.88 -0.48
C ARG A 13 0.96 8.92 0.99
N LEU A 14 1.63 8.12 1.82
CA LEU A 14 1.30 7.92 3.22
C LEU A 14 2.59 7.85 4.04
N ARG A 15 2.52 8.19 5.32
CA ARG A 15 3.63 7.97 6.25
C ARG A 15 3.72 6.52 6.69
N ASN A 16 4.91 5.97 6.69
CA ASN A 16 5.21 4.67 7.28
C ASN A 16 5.37 4.76 8.81
N GLN A 17 5.69 3.64 9.47
CA GLN A 17 5.89 3.58 10.92
C GLN A 17 7.05 4.43 11.45
N ASP A 18 8.01 4.77 10.59
CA ASP A 18 9.18 5.58 10.91
C ASP A 18 8.94 7.08 10.61
N GLY A 19 7.74 7.43 10.13
CA GLY A 19 7.34 8.79 9.80
C GLY A 19 7.79 9.25 8.42
N GLU A 20 8.39 8.37 7.62
CA GLU A 20 8.83 8.66 6.26
C GLU A 20 7.65 8.61 5.28
N GLU A 21 7.62 9.53 4.33
CA GLU A 21 6.65 9.51 3.24
C GLU A 21 6.98 8.38 2.26
N VAL A 22 6.00 7.52 1.98
CA VAL A 22 6.09 6.42 1.02
C VAL A 22 4.94 6.54 0.02
N SER A 23 5.25 6.37 -1.26
CA SER A 23 4.29 6.40 -2.36
C SER A 23 4.38 5.17 -3.25
N LEU A 24 3.35 4.94 -4.08
CA LEU A 24 3.39 3.86 -5.06
C LEU A 24 4.50 4.06 -6.11
N GLU A 25 4.78 5.32 -6.47
CA GLU A 25 5.79 5.70 -7.46
C GLU A 25 7.21 5.28 -7.06
N ASP A 26 7.51 5.25 -5.75
CA ASP A 26 8.81 4.83 -5.21
C ASP A 26 9.16 3.36 -5.58
N PHE A 27 8.16 2.58 -6.00
CA PHE A 27 8.32 1.18 -6.42
C PHE A 27 8.19 0.97 -7.94
N ALA A 28 8.28 2.04 -8.76
CA ALA A 28 8.18 1.95 -10.20
C ALA A 28 9.11 0.87 -10.81
N GLY A 29 8.57 0.12 -11.77
CA GLY A 29 9.30 -0.98 -12.43
C GLY A 29 9.36 -2.30 -11.64
N ARG A 30 8.75 -2.37 -10.44
CA ARG A 30 8.70 -3.57 -9.61
C ARG A 30 7.27 -4.10 -9.50
N ARG A 31 7.14 -5.42 -9.30
CA ARG A 31 5.86 -6.02 -8.90
C ARG A 31 5.68 -5.79 -7.40
N VAL A 32 4.52 -5.27 -7.01
CA VAL A 32 4.19 -4.90 -5.63
C VAL A 32 2.90 -5.59 -5.22
N ALA A 33 2.83 -6.06 -3.99
CA ALA A 33 1.62 -6.54 -3.34
C ALA A 33 1.31 -5.63 -2.15
N LEU A 34 0.13 -5.02 -2.13
CA LEU A 34 -0.36 -4.22 -1.01
C LEU A 34 -1.36 -5.05 -0.20
N PHE A 35 -1.16 -5.09 1.11
CA PHE A 35 -1.96 -5.89 2.03
C PHE A 35 -2.32 -5.07 3.28
N PHE A 36 -3.56 -5.22 3.77
CA PHE A 36 -4.05 -4.55 4.96
C PHE A 36 -4.34 -5.58 6.04
N TYR A 37 -3.97 -5.27 7.28
CA TYR A 37 -4.32 -6.07 8.46
C TYR A 37 -5.01 -5.19 9.51
N PRO A 38 -5.94 -5.73 10.34
CA PRO A 38 -6.76 -4.91 11.24
C PRO A 38 -6.00 -4.23 12.37
N LYS A 39 -5.04 -4.95 12.97
CA LYS A 39 -4.26 -4.47 14.11
C LYS A 39 -2.90 -5.15 14.17
N ALA A 40 -1.87 -4.37 14.49
CA ALA A 40 -0.54 -4.89 14.74
C ALA A 40 -0.48 -5.55 16.12
N MET A 41 0.44 -6.51 16.30
CA MET A 41 0.76 -7.11 17.61
C MET A 41 -0.42 -7.79 18.32
N THR A 42 -1.37 -8.37 17.57
CA THR A 42 -2.42 -9.24 18.13
C THR A 42 -2.11 -10.70 17.83
N PRO A 43 -2.30 -11.63 18.79
CA PRO A 43 -2.45 -13.04 18.45
C PRO A 43 -3.75 -13.15 17.65
N GLY A 44 -3.65 -13.55 16.39
CA GLY A 44 -4.80 -13.70 15.50
C GLY A 44 -5.83 -14.70 16.01
#